data_AF-A0AAJ4XYI9-F1
#
_entry.id   AF-A0AAJ4XYI9-F1
#
_cell.length_a   1.000
_cell.length_b   1.000
_cell.length_c   1.000
_cell.angle_alpha   90.00
_cell.angle_beta   90.00
_cell.angle_gamma   90.00
#
_symmetry.space_group_name_H-M   'P 1'
#
loop_
_entity.id
_entity.type
_entity.pdbx_description
1 polymer ?
#
loop_
_entity_poly.entity_id
_entity_poly.type
_entity_poly.pdbx_seq_one_letter_code
_entity_poly.pdbx_strand_id
1 'polypeptide(L)'
;MDRLTPVKVFGFGLGLGLGLALALALALAALNAKTAPLTIAAAASIGSAGLSVGQEITSPAIFVLIATLGLLAPLGVYMVGGERAKTTLGNWKDWAAQHNVAVMAVLFFVIGLKLLSDGIGILTS
;
A
#
# COMPACT_ATOMS: atom_id res chain seq x y z
N MET A 1 -19.91 30.63 -26.45
CA MET A 1 -20.03 30.17 -25.05
C MET A 1 -20.13 28.65 -25.09
N ASP A 2 -18.98 28.00 -25.32
CA ASP A 2 -18.93 26.57 -25.59
C ASP A 2 -19.18 25.77 -24.33
N ARG A 3 -20.17 24.88 -24.45
CA ARG A 3 -20.58 23.97 -23.41
C ARG A 3 -19.48 22.94 -23.24
N LEU A 4 -18.77 23.01 -22.12
CA LEU A 4 -18.04 21.87 -21.56
C LEU A 4 -19.07 20.76 -21.34
N THR A 5 -19.33 19.98 -22.39
CA THR A 5 -20.17 18.79 -22.32
C THR A 5 -19.56 17.87 -21.25
N PRO A 6 -20.36 17.30 -20.35
CA PRO A 6 -19.87 16.46 -19.25
C PRO A 6 -18.95 15.32 -19.73
N VAL A 7 -19.12 14.87 -20.97
CA VAL A 7 -18.29 13.86 -21.65
C VAL A 7 -16.83 14.32 -21.86
N LYS A 8 -16.58 15.60 -22.18
CA LYS A 8 -15.21 16.12 -22.34
C LYS A 8 -14.52 16.31 -20.99
N VAL A 9 -15.27 16.71 -19.96
CA VAL A 9 -14.74 16.83 -18.59
C VAL A 9 -14.47 15.46 -17.97
N PHE A 10 -15.35 14.48 -18.20
CA PHE A 10 -15.11 13.09 -17.80
C PHE A 10 -13.96 12.46 -18.59
N GLY A 11 -13.90 12.63 -19.92
CA GLY A 11 -12.85 12.05 -20.76
C GLY A 11 -11.46 12.64 -20.47
N PHE A 12 -11.36 13.95 -20.29
CA PHE A 12 -10.11 14.62 -19.94
C PHE A 12 -9.73 14.40 -18.47
N GLY A 13 -10.72 14.39 -17.56
CA GLY A 13 -10.54 14.13 -16.13
C GLY A 13 -10.21 12.68 -15.78
N LEU A 14 -10.71 11.68 -16.52
CA LEU A 14 -10.33 10.27 -16.34
C LEU A 14 -8.91 9.99 -16.83
N GLY A 15 -8.51 10.54 -17.99
CA GLY A 15 -7.16 10.32 -18.52
C GLY A 15 -6.07 10.97 -17.68
N LEU A 16 -6.22 12.26 -17.35
CA LEU A 16 -5.27 12.99 -16.52
C LEU A 16 -5.37 12.63 -15.03
N GLY A 17 -6.59 12.41 -14.53
CA GLY A 17 -6.82 12.07 -13.12
C GLY A 17 -6.35 10.68 -12.76
N LEU A 18 -6.56 9.68 -13.64
CA LEU A 18 -6.07 8.32 -13.39
C LEU A 18 -4.54 8.27 -13.47
N GLY A 19 -3.94 8.94 -14.46
CA GLY A 19 -2.49 9.03 -14.57
C GLY A 19 -1.85 9.71 -13.36
N LEU A 20 -2.41 10.83 -12.91
CA LEU A 20 -1.94 11.53 -11.72
C LEU A 20 -2.15 10.71 -10.44
N ALA A 21 -3.29 10.02 -10.30
CA ALA A 21 -3.57 9.16 -9.16
C ALA A 21 -2.61 7.98 -9.08
N LEU A 22 -2.33 7.33 -10.21
CA LEU A 22 -1.34 6.26 -10.31
C LEU A 22 0.07 6.78 -9.99
N ALA A 23 0.46 7.92 -10.56
CA ALA A 23 1.75 8.54 -10.29
C ALA A 23 1.90 8.91 -8.81
N LEU A 24 0.86 9.49 -8.20
CA LEU A 24 0.86 9.84 -6.78
C LEU A 24 0.91 8.60 -5.90
N ALA A 25 0.14 7.55 -6.21
CA ALA A 25 0.17 6.29 -5.48
C ALA A 25 1.56 5.65 -5.54
N LEU A 26 2.18 5.61 -6.72
CA LEU A 26 3.52 5.06 -6.91
C LEU A 26 4.58 5.90 -6.20
N ALA A 27 4.48 7.23 -6.29
CA ALA A 27 5.38 8.14 -5.60
C ALA A 27 5.26 8.00 -4.08
N LEU A 28 4.04 7.96 -3.52
CA LEU A 28 3.83 7.77 -2.09
C LEU A 28 4.33 6.39 -1.64
N ALA A 29 4.11 5.33 -2.43
CA ALA A 29 4.59 3.99 -2.10
C ALA A 29 6.13 3.93 -2.09
N ALA A 30 6.78 4.56 -3.06
CA ALA A 30 8.23 4.58 -3.21
C ALA A 30 8.93 5.53 -2.21
N LEU A 31 8.31 6.67 -1.89
CA LEU A 31 8.89 7.70 -1.02
C LEU A 31 8.52 7.51 0.45
N ASN A 32 7.60 6.61 0.77
CA ASN A 32 7.28 6.30 2.17
C ASN A 32 8.43 5.52 2.80
N ALA A 33 9.23 6.21 3.62
CA ALA A 33 10.38 5.67 4.33
C ALA A 33 10.07 4.40 5.14
N LYS A 34 8.80 4.18 5.52
CA LYS A 34 8.39 2.97 6.26
C LYS A 34 8.33 1.73 5.37
N THR A 35 7.90 1.90 4.12
CA THR A 35 7.63 0.77 3.20
C THR A 35 8.72 0.62 2.15
N ALA A 36 9.44 1.69 1.80
CA ALA A 36 10.45 1.66 0.74
C ALA A 36 11.54 0.59 0.96
N PRO A 37 12.15 0.43 2.16
CA PRO A 37 13.17 -0.60 2.37
C PRO A 37 12.61 -2.02 2.19
N LEU A 38 11.36 -2.24 2.61
CA LEU A 38 10.67 -3.54 2.51
C LEU A 38 10.35 -3.89 1.06
N THR A 39 9.84 -2.92 0.31
CA THR A 39 9.53 -3.08 -1.11
C THR A 39 10.80 -3.38 -1.91
N ILE A 40 11.91 -2.69 -1.62
CA ILE A 40 13.21 -2.95 -2.27
C ILE A 40 13.70 -4.36 -1.95
N ALA A 41 13.66 -4.78 -0.68
CA ALA A 41 14.06 -6.13 -0.29
C ALA A 41 13.19 -7.22 -0.94
N ALA A 42 11.88 -7.01 -0.98
CA ALA A 42 10.96 -7.93 -1.65
C ALA A 42 11.21 -8.00 -3.17
N ALA A 43 11.41 -6.86 -3.83
CA ALA A 43 11.71 -6.80 -5.25
C ALA A 43 13.04 -7.50 -5.59
N ALA A 44 14.08 -7.30 -4.77
CA ALA A 44 15.36 -7.97 -4.93
C ALA A 44 15.26 -9.49 -4.73
N SER A 45 14.48 -9.93 -3.73
CA SER A 45 14.23 -11.36 -3.46
C SER A 45 13.45 -12.04 -4.59
N ILE A 46 12.38 -11.41 -5.09
CA ILE A 46 11.59 -11.96 -6.20
C ILE A 46 12.40 -11.96 -7.51
N GLY A 47 13.09 -10.85 -7.81
CA GLY A 47 13.86 -10.71 -9.06
C GLY A 47 15.10 -11.62 -9.15
N SER A 48 15.61 -12.11 -8.02
CA SER A 48 16.72 -13.07 -7.98
C SER A 48 16.29 -14.53 -7.93
N ALA A 49 14.99 -14.82 -7.78
CA ALA A 49 14.47 -16.17 -7.53
C ALA A 49 14.36 -17.07 -8.79
N GLY A 50 14.62 -16.56 -10.01
CA GLY A 50 14.60 -17.36 -11.24
C GLY A 50 13.26 -18.07 -11.51
N LEU A 51 12.15 -17.43 -11.12
CA LEU A 51 10.80 -18.02 -11.19
C LEU A 51 10.28 -18.08 -12.63
N SER A 52 9.41 -19.06 -12.92
CA SER A 52 8.63 -19.05 -14.16
C SER A 52 7.62 -17.89 -14.14
N VAL A 53 7.43 -17.22 -15.28
CA VAL A 53 6.63 -15.99 -15.44
C VAL A 53 5.22 -16.09 -14.82
N GLY A 54 4.62 -17.28 -14.79
CA GLY A 54 3.28 -17.50 -14.20
C GLY A 54 3.24 -17.41 -12.66
N GLN A 55 4.29 -17.86 -11.97
CA GLN A 55 4.37 -17.77 -10.50
C GLN A 55 4.77 -16.37 -10.02
N GLU A 56 5.59 -15.69 -10.81
CA GLU A 56 6.02 -14.30 -10.56
C GLU A 56 4.83 -13.32 -10.55
N ILE A 57 3.76 -13.60 -11.31
CA ILE A 57 2.55 -12.77 -11.35
C ILE A 57 1.54 -13.14 -10.26
N THR A 58 1.42 -14.43 -9.93
CA THR A 58 0.37 -14.91 -9.00
C THR A 58 0.67 -14.55 -7.55
N SER A 59 1.93 -14.66 -7.12
CA SER A 59 2.34 -14.32 -5.74
C SER A 59 2.07 -12.86 -5.36
N PRO A 60 2.52 -11.85 -6.13
CA PRO A 60 2.22 -10.46 -5.82
C PRO A 60 0.72 -10.14 -5.94
N ALA A 61 -0.02 -10.80 -6.83
CA ALA A 61 -1.48 -10.61 -6.92
C ALA A 61 -2.19 -10.98 -5.61
N ILE A 62 -1.86 -12.13 -5.02
CA ILE A 62 -2.41 -12.56 -3.72
C ILE A 62 -1.98 -11.61 -2.61
N PHE A 63 -0.70 -11.21 -2.58
CA PHE A 63 -0.19 -10.25 -1.62
C PHE A 63 -0.95 -8.92 -1.68
N VAL A 64 -1.18 -8.38 -2.88
CA VAL A 64 -1.95 -7.14 -3.09
C VAL A 64 -3.38 -7.30 -2.61
N LEU A 65 -4.06 -8.41 -2.92
CA LEU A 65 -5.41 -8.66 -2.45
C LEU A 65 -5.49 -8.63 -0.92
N ILE A 66 -4.60 -9.33 -0.22
CA ILE A 66 -4.55 -9.33 1.24
C ILE A 66 -4.23 -7.92 1.76
N ALA A 67 -3.26 -7.23 1.17
CA ALA A 67 -2.88 -5.87 1.58
C ALA A 67 -4.05 -4.88 1.45
N THR A 68 -4.92 -5.03 0.45
CA THR A 68 -6.08 -4.14 0.27
C THR A 68 -7.16 -4.32 1.33
N LEU A 69 -7.26 -5.49 1.98
CA LEU A 69 -8.24 -5.75 3.04
C LEU A 69 -8.09 -4.80 4.23
N GLY A 70 -6.85 -4.42 4.59
CA GLY A 70 -6.61 -3.48 5.69
C GLY A 70 -7.18 -2.08 5.43
N LEU A 71 -7.24 -1.66 4.17
CA LEU A 71 -7.83 -0.38 3.78
C LEU A 71 -9.35 -0.44 3.65
N LEU A 72 -9.92 -1.63 3.38
CA LEU A 72 -11.36 -1.81 3.24
C LEU A 72 -12.13 -1.53 4.54
N ALA A 73 -11.53 -1.76 5.71
CA ALA A 73 -12.18 -1.48 6.98
C ALA A 73 -12.54 0.01 7.19
N PRO A 74 -11.60 0.98 7.15
CA PRO A 74 -11.94 2.40 7.27
C PRO A 74 -12.79 2.91 6.10
N LEU A 75 -12.61 2.37 4.89
CA LEU A 75 -13.46 2.69 3.74
C LEU A 75 -14.91 2.26 3.96
N GLY A 76 -15.14 1.04 4.46
CA GLY A 76 -16.48 0.55 4.77
C GLY A 76 -17.18 1.40 5.84
N VAL A 77 -16.45 1.80 6.89
CA VAL A 77 -16.98 2.71 7.92
C VAL A 77 -17.34 4.08 7.34
N TYR A 78 -16.50 4.61 6.43
CA TYR A 78 -16.80 5.87 5.74
C TYR A 78 -18.07 5.77 4.87
N MET A 79 -18.25 4.66 4.15
CA MET A 79 -19.41 4.46 3.27
C MET A 79 -20.73 4.27 4.04
N VAL A 80 -20.70 3.62 5.21
CA VAL A 80 -21.91 3.30 5.99
C VAL A 80 -22.23 4.36 7.05
N GLY A 81 -21.23 5.06 7.59
CA GLY A 81 -21.36 5.84 8.84
C GLY A 81 -21.81 7.29 8.69
N GLY A 82 -22.02 7.82 7.49
CA GLY A 82 -22.52 9.19 7.26
C GLY A 82 -21.73 10.26 8.04
N GLU A 83 -22.43 11.20 8.71
CA GLU A 83 -21.81 12.28 9.48
C GLU A 83 -20.98 11.77 10.69
N ARG A 84 -21.37 10.63 11.28
CA ARG A 84 -20.69 10.03 12.45
C ARG A 84 -19.38 9.33 12.08
N ALA A 85 -19.22 8.92 10.82
CA ALA A 85 -17.98 8.33 10.34
C ALA A 85 -16.78 9.26 10.54
N LYS A 86 -16.96 10.57 10.35
CA LYS A 86 -15.89 11.56 10.53
C LYS A 86 -15.34 11.57 11.96
N THR A 87 -16.21 11.48 12.96
CA THR A 87 -15.82 11.43 14.37
C THR A 87 -15.17 10.10 14.73
N THR A 88 -15.72 8.98 14.27
CA THR A 88 -15.15 7.64 14.53
C THR A 88 -13.78 7.46 13.87
N LEU A 89 -13.65 7.81 12.58
CA LEU A 89 -12.36 7.77 11.88
C LEU A 89 -11.37 8.77 12.47
N GLY A 90 -11.83 9.94 12.92
CA GLY A 90 -11.00 10.92 13.63
C GLY A 90 -10.35 10.33 14.87
N ASN A 91 -11.16 9.73 15.75
CA ASN A 91 -10.66 9.09 16.98
C ASN A 91 -9.71 7.92 16.68
N TRP A 92 -10.02 7.10 15.66
CA TRP A 92 -9.13 6.01 15.23
C TRP A 92 -7.80 6.52 14.69
N LYS A 93 -7.83 7.59 13.89
CA LYS A 93 -6.62 8.25 13.38
C LYS A 93 -5.78 8.81 14.52
N ASP A 94 -6.40 9.44 15.50
CA ASP A 94 -5.68 10.08 16.61
C ASP A 94 -5.05 9.02 17.55
N TRP A 95 -5.77 7.93 17.83
CA TRP A 95 -5.21 6.78 18.53
C TRP A 95 -4.05 6.14 17.75
N ALA A 96 -4.24 5.92 16.44
CA ALA A 96 -3.20 5.37 15.59
C ALA A 96 -1.97 6.28 15.52
N ALA A 97 -2.16 7.61 15.49
CA ALA A 97 -1.06 8.57 15.49
C ALA A 97 -0.28 8.56 16.81
N GLN A 98 -0.98 8.46 17.95
CA GLN A 98 -0.35 8.35 19.27
C GLN A 98 0.49 7.07 19.42
N HIS A 99 -0.02 5.94 18.93
CA HIS A 99 0.66 4.65 19.03
C HIS A 99 1.53 4.29 17.81
N ASN A 100 1.59 5.15 16.79
CA ASN A 100 2.31 4.88 15.54
C ASN A 100 3.79 4.56 15.80
N VAL A 101 4.44 5.21 16.77
CA VAL A 101 5.84 4.92 17.11
C VAL A 101 6.01 3.49 17.63
N ALA A 102 5.15 3.05 18.56
CA ALA A 102 5.21 1.71 19.11
C ALA A 102 4.90 0.63 18.05
N VAL A 103 3.86 0.87 17.23
CA VAL A 103 3.49 -0.02 16.12
C VAL A 103 4.63 -0.16 15.12
N MET A 104 5.27 0.95 14.74
CA MET A 104 6.39 0.92 13.81
C MET A 104 7.63 0.25 14.40
N ALA A 105 7.91 0.44 15.69
CA ALA A 105 9.02 -0.24 16.36
C ALA A 105 8.83 -1.76 16.35
N VAL A 106 7.64 -2.24 16.70
CA VAL A 106 7.32 -3.67 16.66
C VAL A 106 7.39 -4.21 15.23
N LEU A 107 6.81 -3.51 14.26
CA LEU A 107 6.87 -3.89 12.84
C LEU A 107 8.31 -4.02 12.35
N PHE A 108 9.14 -3.00 12.55
CA PHE A 108 10.54 -3.05 12.09
C PHE A 108 11.35 -4.10 12.83
N PHE A 109 11.08 -4.33 14.11
CA PHE A 109 11.73 -5.39 14.87
C PHE A 109 11.41 -6.77 14.30
N VAL A 110 10.12 -7.08 14.08
CA VAL A 110 9.68 -8.36 13.51
C VAL A 110 10.23 -8.57 12.11
N ILE A 111 10.20 -7.55 11.27
CA ILE A 111 10.70 -7.66 9.89
C ILE A 111 12.23 -7.75 9.87
N GLY A 112 12.93 -6.99 10.71
CA GLY A 112 14.37 -7.10 10.87
C GLY A 112 14.80 -8.51 11.29
N LEU A 113 14.07 -9.12 12.24
CA LEU A 113 14.31 -10.51 12.64
C LEU A 113 14.06 -11.49 11.49
N LYS A 114 12.99 -11.29 10.70
CA LYS A 114 12.72 -12.12 9.52
C LYS A 114 13.85 -12.01 8.49
N LEU A 115 14.30 -10.80 8.18
CA LEU A 115 15.41 -10.56 7.24
C LEU A 115 16.72 -11.19 7.72
N LEU A 116 17.00 -11.13 9.02
CA LEU A 116 18.15 -11.81 9.62
C LEU A 116 18.04 -13.34 9.48
N SER A 117 16.85 -13.91 9.74
CA SER A 117 16.60 -15.34 9.55
C SER A 117 16.83 -15.77 8.10
N ASP A 118 16.25 -15.03 7.14
CA ASP A 118 16.41 -15.31 5.71
C ASP A 118 17.90 -15.22 5.30
N GLY A 119 18.65 -14.23 5.82
CA GLY A 119 20.07 -14.06 5.56
C GLY A 119 20.95 -15.19 6.12
N ILE A 120 20.69 -15.65 7.35
CA ILE A 120 21.39 -16.79 7.96
C ILE A 120 21.11 -18.08 7.19
N GLY A 121 19.86 -18.27 6.73
CA GLY A 121 19.46 -19.40 5.90
C GLY A 121 20.28 -19.51 4.61
N ILE A 122 20.57 -18.38 3.97
CA ILE A 122 21.41 -18.34 2.76
C ILE A 122 22.87 -18.72 3.06
N LEU A 123 23.41 -18.34 4.22
CA LEU A 123 24.80 -18.65 4.59
C LEU A 123 25.02 -20.10 5.06
N THR A 124 23.95 -20.77 5.46
CA THR A 124 23.99 -22.13 6.03
C THR A 124 23.55 -23.20 5.04
N SER A 125 22.91 -22.81 3.94
CA SER A 125 22.47 -23.70 2.85
C SER A 125 23.51 -23.81 1.73
#